data_AF-A0A924C7K9-F1
#
_entry.id   AF-A0A924C7K9-F1
#
_cell.length_a   1.000
_cell.length_b   1.000
_cell.length_c   1.000
_cell.angle_alpha   90.00
_cell.angle_beta   90.00
_cell.angle_gamma   90.00
#
_symmetry.space_group_name_H-M   'P 1'
#
loop_
_entity.id
_entity.type
_entity.pdbx_description
1 polymer ?
#
loop_
_entity_poly.entity_id
_entity_poly.type
_entity_poly.pdbx_seq_one_letter_code
_entity_poly.pdbx_strand_id
1 'polypeptide(L)'
;MAIAYKRAKDELDKIKRHRSKCLVIHYACQSLYDDREGLSPSISNIVVKNWDNDQTVSFAAHLVAEKLHIAKDDITSRFAEIETRLLEDFYGFVQGHNGDLWLHWNMTNIHYGFETLAHRFYILTNRNAPSIDVDARINIASMLQGIYGEKYVGTPHMLKLMEVNGGVRRDFVLGKDEVELFRQAEYARLHASTASKVRFFSDVVELVIDKKLKTEKARAYVRAERAVDGVAAKVIGLAASAYAIIDLAGKALKYGQDQEWKLPF
;
A
#
# COMPACT_ATOMS: atom_id res chain seq x y z
N MET A 1 -10.69 8.77 -11.59
CA MET A 1 -11.44 8.27 -10.42
C MET A 1 -12.26 7.00 -10.70
N ALA A 2 -13.16 6.96 -11.70
CA ALA A 2 -13.98 5.77 -11.97
C ALA A 2 -13.18 4.49 -12.33
N ILE A 3 -12.12 4.62 -13.12
CA ILE A 3 -11.23 3.51 -13.51
C ILE A 3 -10.51 2.92 -12.28
N ALA A 4 -9.96 3.77 -11.41
CA ALA A 4 -9.27 3.34 -10.19
C ALA A 4 -10.20 2.58 -9.24
N TYR A 5 -11.45 3.03 -9.10
CA TYR A 5 -12.46 2.32 -8.31
C TYR A 5 -12.79 0.95 -8.89
N LYS A 6 -13.02 0.86 -10.21
CA LYS A 6 -13.30 -0.41 -10.89
C LYS A 6 -12.16 -1.41 -10.71
N ARG A 7 -10.92 -0.99 -11.00
CA ARG A 7 -9.73 -1.81 -10.79
C ARG A 7 -9.63 -2.33 -9.36
N ALA A 8 -9.79 -1.45 -8.37
CA ALA A 8 -9.71 -1.85 -6.97
C ALA A 8 -10.84 -2.82 -6.56
N LYS A 9 -12.01 -2.75 -7.20
CA LYS A 9 -13.07 -3.75 -7.03
C LYS A 9 -12.71 -5.09 -7.64
N ASP A 10 -12.16 -5.09 -8.86
CA ASP A 10 -11.72 -6.30 -9.53
C ASP A 10 -10.61 -7.01 -8.72
N GLU A 11 -9.66 -6.25 -8.15
CA GLU A 11 -8.63 -6.75 -7.24
C GLU A 11 -9.24 -7.36 -5.96
N LEU A 12 -10.17 -6.66 -5.31
CA LEU A 12 -10.86 -7.17 -4.12
C LEU A 12 -11.65 -8.46 -4.41
N ASP A 13 -12.31 -8.54 -5.57
CA ASP A 13 -13.06 -9.73 -5.99
C ASP A 13 -12.12 -10.89 -6.38
N LYS A 14 -10.92 -10.59 -6.90
CA LYS A 14 -9.86 -11.58 -7.11
C LYS A 14 -9.38 -12.17 -5.78
N ILE A 15 -9.13 -11.34 -4.77
CA ILE A 15 -8.76 -11.75 -3.40
C ILE A 15 -9.83 -12.66 -2.80
N LYS A 16 -11.10 -12.25 -2.87
CA LYS A 16 -12.23 -13.03 -2.31
C LYS A 16 -12.35 -14.42 -2.93
N ARG A 17 -12.19 -14.53 -4.25
CA ARG A 17 -12.30 -15.80 -4.97
C ARG A 17 -11.14 -16.76 -4.69
N HIS A 18 -9.97 -16.25 -4.34
CA HIS A 18 -8.74 -17.04 -4.16
C HIS A 18 -8.17 -16.90 -2.75
N ARG A 19 -9.05 -16.80 -1.74
CA ARG A 19 -8.68 -16.57 -0.32
C ARG A 19 -7.53 -17.48 0.16
N SER A 20 -7.61 -18.78 -0.12
CA SER A 20 -6.62 -19.79 0.30
C SER A 20 -5.25 -19.66 -0.37
N LYS A 21 -5.15 -18.83 -1.43
CA LYS A 21 -3.93 -18.55 -2.20
C LYS A 21 -3.40 -17.14 -1.99
N CYS A 22 -3.88 -16.43 -0.97
CA CYS A 22 -3.42 -15.07 -0.66
C CYS A 22 -2.28 -15.11 0.36
N LEU A 23 -1.14 -14.52 -0.01
CA LEU A 23 0.03 -14.32 0.84
C LEU A 23 0.19 -12.83 1.10
N VAL A 24 0.21 -12.43 2.36
CA VAL A 24 0.46 -11.04 2.77
C VAL A 24 1.94 -10.89 3.09
N ILE A 25 2.63 -9.97 2.41
CA ILE A 25 4.09 -9.81 2.51
C ILE A 25 4.48 -8.38 2.93
N HIS A 26 5.53 -8.30 3.74
CA HIS A 26 6.29 -7.08 3.96
C HIS A 26 7.75 -7.39 4.30
N TYR A 27 8.63 -6.40 4.13
CA TYR A 27 10.02 -6.51 4.53
C TYR A 27 10.53 -5.21 5.12
N ALA A 28 11.56 -5.33 5.96
CA ALA A 28 12.34 -4.22 6.47
C ALA A 28 13.79 -4.34 6.01
N CYS A 29 14.40 -3.22 5.66
CA CYS A 29 15.76 -3.12 5.16
C CYS A 29 16.52 -2.00 5.87
N GLN A 30 17.81 -1.92 5.62
CA GLN A 30 18.59 -0.73 5.89
C GLN A 30 17.93 0.49 5.23
N SER A 31 18.10 1.66 5.83
CA SER A 31 17.57 2.94 5.35
C SER A 31 17.53 3.03 3.82
N LEU A 32 16.36 3.39 3.31
CA LEU A 32 16.12 3.69 1.89
C LEU A 32 16.81 4.99 1.45
N TYR A 33 17.27 5.79 2.41
CA TYR A 33 17.79 7.14 2.22
C TYR A 33 19.22 7.29 2.77
N ASP A 34 19.89 6.19 3.15
CA ASP A 34 21.28 6.24 3.66
C ASP A 34 22.28 6.57 2.55
N ASP A 35 23.38 7.20 2.95
CA ASP A 35 24.48 7.75 2.15
C ASP A 35 25.38 6.70 1.44
N ARG A 36 24.91 5.46 1.26
CA ARG A 36 25.65 4.46 0.47
C ARG A 36 25.44 4.72 -1.03
N GLU A 37 25.93 5.85 -1.55
CA GLU A 37 26.21 6.09 -2.99
C GLU A 37 25.31 5.36 -4.03
N GLY A 38 23.98 5.31 -3.82
CA GLY A 38 23.04 4.62 -4.73
C GLY A 38 23.03 3.08 -4.73
N LEU A 39 23.58 2.40 -3.72
CA LEU A 39 23.53 0.93 -3.59
C LEU A 39 22.18 0.41 -3.07
N SER A 40 21.80 -0.81 -3.46
CA SER A 40 20.59 -1.46 -2.96
C SER A 40 20.69 -1.74 -1.44
N PRO A 41 19.66 -1.38 -0.64
CA PRO A 41 19.70 -1.51 0.81
C PRO A 41 19.72 -2.97 1.25
N SER A 42 20.38 -3.22 2.38
CA SER A 42 20.50 -4.57 2.96
C SER A 42 19.17 -5.00 3.60
N ILE A 43 18.67 -6.20 3.31
CA ILE A 43 17.40 -6.72 3.81
C ILE A 43 17.60 -7.34 5.19
N SER A 44 16.87 -6.86 6.19
CA SER A 44 16.97 -7.39 7.57
C SER A 44 15.99 -8.52 7.84
N ASN A 45 14.78 -8.42 7.30
CA ASN A 45 13.75 -9.43 7.45
C ASN A 45 12.66 -9.29 6.40
N ILE A 46 12.04 -10.42 6.06
CA ILE A 46 10.87 -10.58 5.22
C ILE A 46 9.87 -11.42 6.00
N VAL A 47 8.62 -10.98 6.08
CA VAL A 47 7.53 -11.73 6.72
C VAL A 47 6.46 -11.98 5.69
N VAL A 48 6.03 -13.24 5.60
CA VAL A 48 4.92 -13.68 4.75
C VAL A 48 3.88 -14.37 5.63
N LYS A 49 2.63 -13.95 5.51
CA LYS A 49 1.49 -14.56 6.21
C LYS A 49 0.54 -15.16 5.18
N ASN A 50 0.22 -16.44 5.32
CA ASN A 50 -0.91 -17.01 4.59
C ASN A 50 -2.20 -16.43 5.18
N TRP A 51 -3.00 -15.83 4.31
CA TRP A 51 -4.19 -15.10 4.75
C TRP A 51 -5.28 -16.03 5.31
N ASP A 52 -5.40 -17.25 4.81
CA ASP A 52 -6.51 -18.14 5.13
C ASP A 52 -6.32 -18.93 6.43
N ASN A 53 -5.11 -19.46 6.66
CA ASN A 53 -4.82 -20.33 7.81
C ASN A 53 -3.97 -19.65 8.91
N ASP A 54 -3.75 -18.34 8.78
CA ASP A 54 -3.00 -17.51 9.74
C ASP A 54 -1.52 -17.90 9.94
N GLN A 55 -1.00 -18.86 9.16
CA GLN A 55 0.40 -19.28 9.27
C GLN A 55 1.33 -18.16 8.80
N THR A 56 2.34 -17.87 9.61
CA THR A 56 3.34 -16.84 9.33
C THR A 56 4.71 -17.47 9.18
N VAL A 57 5.34 -17.22 8.03
CA VAL A 57 6.72 -17.60 7.75
C VAL A 57 7.58 -16.35 7.81
N SER A 58 8.67 -16.43 8.57
CA SER A 58 9.58 -15.32 8.78
C SER A 58 10.99 -15.66 8.35
N PHE A 59 11.57 -14.81 7.50
CA PHE A 59 12.96 -14.83 7.08
C PHE A 59 13.62 -13.62 7.72
N ALA A 60 14.31 -13.79 8.85
CA ALA A 60 14.83 -12.66 9.63
C ALA A 60 16.30 -12.89 10.02
N ALA A 61 17.10 -11.83 9.99
CA ALA A 61 18.54 -11.91 10.20
C ALA A 61 18.92 -12.61 11.51
N HIS A 62 18.24 -12.29 12.63
CA HIS A 62 18.52 -12.94 13.91
C HIS A 62 18.17 -14.44 13.92
N LEU A 63 17.09 -14.86 13.24
CA LEU A 63 16.71 -16.28 13.12
C LEU A 63 17.71 -17.03 12.23
N VAL A 64 18.17 -16.40 11.15
CA VAL A 64 19.17 -16.99 10.25
C VAL A 64 20.53 -17.07 10.93
N ALA A 65 20.93 -16.04 11.68
CA ALA A 65 22.14 -16.06 12.50
C ALA A 65 22.14 -17.24 13.49
N GLU A 66 21.02 -17.46 14.17
CA GLU A 66 20.84 -18.59 15.07
C GLU A 66 21.02 -19.94 14.35
N LYS A 67 20.38 -20.12 13.19
CA LYS A 67 20.55 -21.34 12.35
C LYS A 67 21.99 -21.56 11.89
N LEU A 68 22.74 -20.48 11.66
CA LEU A 68 24.15 -20.51 11.25
C LEU A 68 25.12 -20.57 12.45
N HIS A 69 24.61 -20.65 13.68
CA HIS A 69 25.39 -20.59 14.91
C HIS A 69 26.28 -19.34 15.02
N ILE A 70 25.79 -18.20 14.52
CA ILE A 70 26.46 -16.89 14.62
C ILE A 70 25.96 -16.18 15.89
N ALA A 71 26.89 -15.76 16.75
CA ALA A 71 26.57 -15.02 17.96
C ALA A 71 25.97 -13.65 17.64
N LYS A 72 25.14 -13.11 18.54
CA LYS A 72 24.46 -11.82 18.35
C LYS A 72 25.44 -10.69 18.00
N ASP A 73 26.58 -10.66 18.68
CA ASP A 73 27.60 -9.60 18.51
C ASP A 73 28.33 -9.71 17.16
N ASP A 74 28.29 -10.87 16.51
CA ASP A 74 28.91 -11.12 15.20
C ASP A 74 27.94 -10.92 14.03
N ILE A 75 26.66 -10.65 14.28
CA ILE A 75 25.66 -10.50 13.21
C ILE A 75 26.03 -9.36 12.26
N THR A 76 26.49 -8.23 12.79
CA THR A 76 26.84 -7.06 11.97
C THR A 76 28.05 -7.34 11.09
N SER A 77 29.09 -8.00 11.62
CA SER A 77 30.31 -8.32 10.86
C SER A 77 30.07 -9.40 9.80
N ARG A 78 29.13 -10.33 10.05
CA ARG A 78 28.75 -11.41 9.13
C ARG A 78 27.42 -11.16 8.41
N PHE A 79 26.95 -9.92 8.35
CA PHE A 79 25.61 -9.61 7.86
C PHE A 79 25.38 -10.06 6.42
N ALA A 80 26.37 -9.92 5.54
CA ALA A 80 26.24 -10.31 4.13
C ALA A 80 25.99 -11.83 3.96
N GLU A 81 26.60 -12.67 4.78
CA GLU A 81 26.38 -14.12 4.80
C GLU A 81 24.96 -14.45 5.27
N ILE A 82 24.55 -13.81 6.37
CA ILE A 82 23.21 -13.96 6.95
C ILE A 82 22.13 -13.52 5.97
N GLU A 83 22.32 -12.35 5.34
CA GLU A 83 21.40 -11.81 4.35
C GLU A 83 21.30 -12.69 3.10
N THR A 84 22.44 -13.21 2.64
CA THR A 84 22.48 -14.16 1.52
C THR A 84 21.59 -15.37 1.83
N ARG A 85 21.79 -15.99 3.00
CA ARG A 85 21.01 -17.15 3.41
C ARG A 85 19.52 -16.83 3.61
N LEU A 86 19.21 -15.64 4.16
CA LEU A 86 17.85 -15.14 4.32
C LEU A 86 17.12 -15.06 2.99
N LEU A 87 17.75 -14.46 1.98
CA LEU A 87 17.16 -14.31 0.66
C LEU A 87 17.08 -15.65 -0.09
N GLU A 88 18.03 -16.55 0.09
CA GLU A 88 17.95 -17.93 -0.43
C GLU A 88 16.74 -18.68 0.15
N ASP A 89 16.56 -18.64 1.48
CA ASP A 89 15.41 -19.27 2.14
C ASP A 89 14.08 -18.64 1.65
N PHE A 90 14.02 -17.31 1.52
CA PHE A 90 12.84 -16.61 1.02
C PHE A 90 12.51 -16.99 -0.43
N TYR A 91 13.51 -16.98 -1.31
CA TYR A 91 13.27 -17.33 -2.71
C TYR A 91 13.03 -18.83 -2.92
N GLY A 92 13.55 -19.69 -2.05
CA GLY A 92 13.14 -21.09 -1.97
C GLY A 92 11.66 -21.24 -1.62
N PHE A 93 11.15 -20.44 -0.68
CA PHE A 93 9.72 -20.38 -0.39
C PHE A 93 8.91 -19.88 -1.60
N VAL A 94 9.34 -18.80 -2.27
CA VAL A 94 8.65 -18.25 -3.46
C VAL A 94 8.42 -19.31 -4.54
N GLN A 95 9.40 -20.20 -4.79
CA GLN A 95 9.27 -21.26 -5.79
C GLN A 95 8.10 -22.23 -5.52
N GLY A 96 7.73 -22.44 -4.25
CA GLY A 96 6.59 -23.28 -3.86
C GLY A 96 5.23 -22.60 -3.99
N HIS A 97 5.21 -21.29 -4.23
CA HIS A 97 4.01 -20.44 -4.20
C HIS A 97 3.72 -19.78 -5.57
N ASN A 98 4.00 -20.52 -6.64
CA ASN A 98 3.67 -20.09 -8.00
C ASN A 98 2.16 -19.99 -8.20
N GLY A 99 1.69 -18.83 -8.67
CA GLY A 99 0.27 -18.57 -8.90
C GLY A 99 -0.53 -18.12 -7.66
N ASP A 100 0.13 -17.98 -6.50
CA ASP A 100 -0.46 -17.32 -5.33
C ASP A 100 -0.51 -15.81 -5.51
N LEU A 101 -1.47 -15.16 -4.85
CA LEU A 101 -1.62 -13.70 -4.86
C LEU A 101 -0.83 -13.07 -3.72
N TRP A 102 0.05 -12.14 -4.06
CA TRP A 102 0.93 -11.46 -3.12
C TRP A 102 0.34 -10.10 -2.76
N LEU A 103 -0.27 -10.01 -1.58
CA LEU A 103 -0.84 -8.78 -1.04
C LEU A 103 0.27 -7.99 -0.32
N HIS A 104 0.52 -6.77 -0.76
CA HIS A 104 1.62 -5.96 -0.25
C HIS A 104 1.21 -4.50 -0.02
N TRP A 105 2.00 -3.77 0.76
CA TRP A 105 1.80 -2.34 0.98
C TRP A 105 2.92 -1.54 0.32
N ASN A 106 2.63 -0.89 -0.82
CA ASN A 106 3.56 0.01 -1.54
C ASN A 106 4.93 -0.58 -1.94
N MET A 107 5.10 -1.91 -1.93
CA MET A 107 6.25 -2.60 -2.53
C MET A 107 6.14 -2.62 -4.07
N THR A 108 6.42 -1.50 -4.75
CA THR A 108 6.06 -1.32 -6.17
C THR A 108 7.20 -0.93 -7.12
N ASN A 109 8.39 -0.60 -6.61
CA ASN A 109 9.46 -0.08 -7.48
C ASN A 109 10.85 -0.58 -7.07
N ILE A 110 11.87 -0.21 -7.85
CA ILE A 110 13.26 -0.62 -7.62
C ILE A 110 13.86 -0.08 -6.31
N HIS A 111 13.34 1.03 -5.79
CA HIS A 111 13.80 1.61 -4.52
C HIS A 111 13.16 0.93 -3.31
N TYR A 112 11.93 0.44 -3.46
CA TYR A 112 11.21 -0.32 -2.44
C TYR A 112 10.16 -1.23 -3.09
N GLY A 113 10.52 -2.48 -3.34
CA GLY A 113 9.63 -3.43 -4.00
C GLY A 113 10.17 -4.84 -4.11
N PHE A 114 9.46 -5.68 -4.85
CA PHE A 114 9.92 -7.02 -5.20
C PHE A 114 11.18 -6.96 -6.08
N GLU A 115 11.30 -5.91 -6.89
CA GLU A 115 12.46 -5.59 -7.72
C GLU A 115 13.70 -5.33 -6.87
N THR A 116 13.55 -4.64 -5.73
CA THR A 116 14.65 -4.42 -4.77
C THR A 116 15.16 -5.73 -4.20
N LEU A 117 14.24 -6.61 -3.78
CA LEU A 117 14.58 -7.95 -3.26
C LEU A 117 15.32 -8.78 -4.33
N ALA A 118 14.82 -8.76 -5.56
CA ALA A 118 15.40 -9.52 -6.67
C ALA A 118 16.80 -9.01 -7.04
N HIS A 119 16.96 -7.69 -7.12
CA HIS A 119 18.25 -7.06 -7.35
C HIS A 119 19.23 -7.39 -6.23
N ARG A 120 18.81 -7.28 -4.96
CA ARG A 120 19.68 -7.58 -3.82
C ARG A 120 20.14 -9.04 -3.82
N PHE A 121 19.24 -9.97 -4.13
CA PHE A 121 19.58 -11.39 -4.28
C PHE A 121 20.60 -11.62 -5.38
N TYR A 122 20.45 -10.96 -6.53
CA TYR A 122 21.43 -11.03 -7.62
C TYR A 122 22.80 -10.51 -7.17
N ILE A 123 22.86 -9.35 -6.50
CA ILE A 123 24.13 -8.78 -6.02
C ILE A 123 24.86 -9.72 -5.06
N LEU A 124 24.14 -10.41 -4.18
CA LEU A 124 24.74 -11.29 -3.18
C LEU A 124 25.12 -12.67 -3.71
N THR A 125 24.41 -13.18 -4.73
CA THR A 125 24.54 -14.58 -5.17
C THR A 125 24.99 -14.76 -6.61
N ASN A 126 24.99 -13.68 -7.40
CA ASN A 126 25.19 -13.70 -8.86
C ASN A 126 24.20 -14.62 -9.60
N ARG A 127 22.99 -14.80 -9.05
CA ARG A 127 21.90 -15.61 -9.63
C ARG A 127 20.63 -14.78 -9.77
N ASN A 128 19.84 -15.09 -10.79
CA ASN A 128 18.52 -14.49 -10.95
C ASN A 128 17.56 -15.03 -9.89
N ALA A 129 16.83 -14.13 -9.24
CA ALA A 129 15.79 -14.49 -8.29
C ALA A 129 14.62 -15.20 -9.00
N PRO A 130 13.99 -16.20 -8.36
CA PRO A 130 12.69 -16.70 -8.74
C PRO A 130 11.68 -15.56 -8.94
N SER A 131 10.93 -15.63 -10.05
CA SER A 131 9.98 -14.58 -10.42
C SER A 131 8.69 -14.69 -9.61
N ILE A 132 8.18 -13.55 -9.16
CA ILE A 132 6.81 -13.39 -8.69
C ILE A 132 6.08 -12.62 -9.80
N ASP A 133 5.05 -13.21 -10.41
CA ASP A 133 4.32 -12.56 -11.51
C ASP A 133 3.77 -11.19 -11.06
N VAL A 134 3.95 -10.17 -11.89
CA VAL A 134 3.45 -8.80 -11.63
C VAL A 134 1.93 -8.80 -11.49
N ASP A 135 1.21 -9.61 -12.28
CA ASP A 135 -0.24 -9.71 -12.22
C ASP A 135 -0.76 -10.43 -10.97
N ALA A 136 0.14 -11.11 -10.24
CA ALA A 136 -0.14 -11.74 -8.96
C ALA A 136 0.09 -10.79 -7.77
N ARG A 137 0.70 -9.61 -7.98
CA ARG A 137 1.01 -8.64 -6.92
C ARG A 137 -0.13 -7.63 -6.78
N ILE A 138 -0.73 -7.57 -5.59
CA ILE A 138 -1.84 -6.66 -5.31
C ILE A 138 -1.40 -5.64 -4.24
N ASN A 139 -1.33 -4.36 -4.63
CA ASN A 139 -1.02 -3.28 -3.71
C ASN A 139 -2.25 -2.87 -2.91
N ILE A 140 -2.26 -3.24 -1.63
CA ILE A 140 -3.34 -2.93 -0.68
C ILE A 140 -3.57 -1.42 -0.57
N ALA A 141 -2.50 -0.61 -0.53
CA ALA A 141 -2.65 0.83 -0.39
C ALA A 141 -3.36 1.46 -1.60
N SER A 142 -2.97 1.06 -2.82
CA SER A 142 -3.65 1.51 -4.05
C SER A 142 -5.08 1.02 -4.14
N MET A 143 -5.35 -0.23 -3.74
CA MET A 143 -6.71 -0.78 -3.66
C MET A 143 -7.59 0.05 -2.71
N LEU A 144 -7.08 0.39 -1.52
CA LEU A 144 -7.80 1.23 -0.55
C LEU A 144 -8.09 2.63 -1.11
N GLN A 145 -7.10 3.29 -1.72
CA GLN A 145 -7.29 4.59 -2.37
C GLN A 145 -8.32 4.50 -3.51
N GLY A 146 -8.29 3.41 -4.29
CA GLY A 146 -9.30 3.14 -5.31
C GLY A 146 -10.71 2.99 -4.73
N ILE A 147 -10.86 2.32 -3.58
CA ILE A 147 -12.16 2.09 -2.93
C ILE A 147 -12.68 3.32 -2.19
N TYR A 148 -11.82 4.03 -1.45
CA TYR A 148 -12.21 5.09 -0.51
C TYR A 148 -11.75 6.50 -0.91
N GLY A 149 -11.08 6.65 -2.04
CA GLY A 149 -10.49 7.92 -2.46
C GLY A 149 -9.10 8.13 -1.84
N GLU A 150 -8.31 9.01 -2.45
CA GLU A 150 -6.91 9.26 -2.05
C GLU A 150 -6.78 9.78 -0.62
N LYS A 151 -7.70 10.65 -0.20
CA LYS A 151 -7.72 11.31 1.12
C LYS A 151 -8.59 10.58 2.15
N TYR A 152 -8.67 9.24 2.06
CA TYR A 152 -9.50 8.44 2.97
C TYR A 152 -8.95 8.39 4.40
N VAL A 153 -7.65 8.64 4.56
CA VAL A 153 -6.93 8.67 5.83
C VAL A 153 -5.73 9.62 5.70
N GLY A 154 -5.29 10.23 6.80
CA GLY A 154 -4.15 11.13 6.84
C GLY A 154 -2.78 10.46 6.59
N THR A 155 -1.73 11.26 6.57
CA THR A 155 -0.34 10.80 6.38
C THR A 155 0.42 10.80 7.73
N PRO A 156 1.24 9.77 8.05
CA PRO A 156 1.47 8.53 7.31
C PRO A 156 0.26 7.59 7.31
N HIS A 157 -0.12 7.09 6.12
CA HIS A 157 -1.40 6.39 5.91
C HIS A 157 -1.56 5.15 6.79
N MET A 158 -0.51 4.33 6.92
CA MET A 158 -0.56 3.10 7.72
C MET A 158 -0.81 3.40 9.20
N LEU A 159 -0.08 4.36 9.77
CA LEU A 159 -0.20 4.76 11.17
C LEU A 159 -1.60 5.33 11.46
N LYS A 160 -2.04 6.29 10.65
CA LYS A 160 -3.35 6.91 10.80
C LYS A 160 -4.48 5.90 10.62
N LEU A 161 -4.31 4.94 9.71
CA LEU A 161 -5.29 3.87 9.51
C LEU A 161 -5.36 2.92 10.71
N MET A 162 -4.23 2.61 11.36
CA MET A 162 -4.20 1.85 12.62
C MET A 162 -4.95 2.59 13.72
N GLU A 163 -4.65 3.88 13.93
CA GLU A 163 -5.28 4.72 14.96
C GLU A 163 -6.81 4.68 14.88
N VAL A 164 -7.38 4.81 13.68
CA VAL A 164 -8.84 4.81 13.49
C VAL A 164 -9.47 3.40 13.46
N ASN A 165 -8.67 2.32 13.36
CA ASN A 165 -9.14 0.93 13.30
C ASN A 165 -8.68 0.06 14.48
N GLY A 166 -8.60 0.63 15.69
CA GLY A 166 -8.32 -0.14 16.91
C GLY A 166 -7.00 0.20 17.60
N GLY A 167 -6.31 1.24 17.14
CA GLY A 167 -5.10 1.76 17.77
C GLY A 167 -3.81 1.23 17.16
N VAL A 168 -2.71 1.87 17.55
CA VAL A 168 -1.36 1.48 17.11
C VAL A 168 -0.96 0.18 17.79
N ARG A 169 -0.46 -0.78 17.00
CA ARG A 169 -0.03 -2.08 17.52
C ARG A 169 1.23 -1.91 18.38
N ARG A 170 1.33 -2.70 19.45
CA ARG A 170 2.45 -2.66 20.41
C ARG A 170 3.83 -2.66 19.74
N ASP A 171 4.03 -3.56 18.79
CA ASP A 171 5.34 -3.77 18.17
C ASP A 171 5.54 -2.91 16.90
N PHE A 172 4.60 -2.00 16.58
CA PHE A 172 4.72 -1.14 15.41
C PHE A 172 5.86 -0.13 15.57
N VAL A 173 6.73 -0.09 14.56
CA VAL A 173 7.79 0.92 14.44
C VAL A 173 7.61 1.68 13.13
N LEU A 174 7.74 3.00 13.15
CA LEU A 174 7.65 3.83 11.96
C LEU A 174 8.96 3.74 11.15
N GLY A 175 8.90 3.82 9.82
CA GLY A 175 10.06 3.60 8.96
C GLY A 175 11.31 4.44 9.30
N LYS A 176 11.14 5.68 9.77
CA LYS A 176 12.26 6.52 10.24
C LYS A 176 12.99 5.92 11.45
N ASP A 177 12.24 5.27 12.34
CA ASP A 177 12.74 4.67 13.59
C ASP A 177 13.27 3.24 13.32
N GLU A 178 12.80 2.58 12.26
CA GLU A 178 13.34 1.28 11.80
C GLU A 178 14.80 1.40 11.34
N VAL A 179 15.19 2.54 10.76
CA VAL A 179 16.59 2.82 10.42
C VAL A 179 17.49 2.75 11.65
N GLU A 180 17.04 3.33 12.76
CA GLU A 180 17.82 3.37 13.99
C GLU A 180 17.91 1.96 14.62
N LEU A 181 16.81 1.21 14.63
CA LEU A 181 16.85 -0.18 15.09
C LEU A 181 17.82 -1.04 14.26
N PHE A 182 17.91 -0.80 12.95
CA PHE A 182 18.88 -1.49 12.10
C PHE A 182 20.32 -1.15 12.52
N ARG A 183 20.61 0.15 12.74
CA ARG A 183 21.94 0.62 13.16
C ARG A 183 22.34 0.06 14.53
N GLN A 184 21.38 -0.11 15.43
CA GLN A 184 21.58 -0.68 16.77
C GLN A 184 21.60 -2.22 16.79
N ALA A 185 21.56 -2.89 15.63
CA ALA A 185 21.46 -4.35 15.53
C ALA A 185 20.26 -4.96 16.28
N GLU A 186 19.18 -4.19 16.44
CA GLU A 186 17.92 -4.60 17.08
C GLU A 186 17.02 -5.39 16.11
N TYR A 187 17.58 -6.42 15.47
CA TYR A 187 16.94 -7.18 14.40
C TYR A 187 15.69 -7.94 14.84
N ALA A 188 15.61 -8.35 16.11
CA ALA A 188 14.42 -8.99 16.68
C ALA A 188 13.24 -8.01 16.76
N ARG A 189 13.50 -6.76 17.16
CA ARG A 189 12.46 -5.70 17.22
C ARG A 189 12.01 -5.28 15.83
N LEU A 190 12.94 -5.19 14.87
CA LEU A 190 12.60 -4.97 13.46
C LEU A 190 11.70 -6.06 12.90
N HIS A 191 12.02 -7.32 13.18
CA HIS A 191 11.19 -8.44 12.76
C HIS A 191 9.79 -8.39 13.38
N ALA A 192 9.67 -8.12 14.69
CA ALA A 192 8.39 -7.97 15.36
C ALA A 192 7.55 -6.83 14.74
N SER A 193 8.18 -5.71 14.38
CA SER A 193 7.54 -4.60 13.66
C SER A 193 7.01 -5.02 12.29
N THR A 194 7.80 -5.71 11.48
CA THR A 194 7.36 -6.21 10.17
C THR A 194 6.21 -7.20 10.31
N ALA A 195 6.28 -8.13 11.25
CA ALA A 195 5.21 -9.09 11.52
C ALA A 195 3.90 -8.39 11.96
N SER A 196 4.02 -7.38 12.82
CA SER A 196 2.91 -6.52 13.24
C SER A 196 2.25 -5.80 12.05
N LYS A 197 3.05 -5.29 11.10
CA LYS A 197 2.55 -4.68 9.86
C LYS A 197 1.85 -5.68 8.94
N VAL A 198 2.44 -6.85 8.71
CA VAL A 198 1.82 -7.91 7.89
C VAL A 198 0.47 -8.35 8.49
N ARG A 199 0.41 -8.51 9.81
CA ARG A 199 -0.86 -8.80 10.49
C ARG A 199 -1.87 -7.66 10.31
N PHE A 200 -1.44 -6.40 10.42
CA PHE A 200 -2.32 -5.28 10.16
C PHE A 200 -2.87 -5.26 8.73
N PHE A 201 -2.05 -5.59 7.74
CA PHE A 201 -2.48 -5.64 6.35
C PHE A 201 -3.56 -6.70 6.12
N SER A 202 -3.40 -7.89 6.71
CA SER A 202 -4.42 -8.94 6.75
C SER A 202 -5.75 -8.41 7.30
N ASP A 203 -5.72 -7.81 8.49
CA ASP A 203 -6.91 -7.30 9.17
C ASP A 203 -7.58 -6.18 8.36
N VAL A 204 -6.80 -5.31 7.70
CA VAL A 204 -7.33 -4.26 6.83
C VAL A 204 -8.07 -4.85 5.64
N VAL A 205 -7.52 -5.87 4.98
CA VAL A 205 -8.20 -6.54 3.85
C VAL A 205 -9.52 -7.17 4.30
N GLU A 206 -9.54 -7.82 5.48
CA GLU A 206 -10.76 -8.36 6.08
C GLU A 206 -11.79 -7.28 6.36
N LEU A 207 -11.39 -6.17 6.99
CA LEU A 207 -12.27 -5.03 7.26
C LEU A 207 -12.84 -4.41 5.98
N VAL A 208 -12.10 -4.42 4.87
CA VAL A 208 -12.59 -3.97 3.56
C VAL A 208 -13.64 -4.93 3.03
N ILE A 209 -13.38 -6.24 3.08
CA ILE A 209 -14.30 -7.30 2.63
C ILE A 209 -15.63 -7.23 3.39
N ASP A 210 -15.54 -7.10 4.71
CA ASP A 210 -16.65 -6.96 5.65
C ASP A 210 -17.35 -5.61 5.57
N LYS A 211 -16.80 -4.67 4.80
CA LYS A 211 -17.26 -3.29 4.71
C LYS A 211 -17.24 -2.55 6.05
N LYS A 212 -16.38 -2.94 6.99
CA LYS A 212 -16.23 -2.37 8.34
C LYS A 212 -15.03 -1.44 8.52
N LEU A 213 -14.15 -1.32 7.52
CA LEU A 213 -12.98 -0.42 7.61
C LEU A 213 -13.42 1.02 7.90
N LYS A 214 -12.88 1.57 8.99
CA LYS A 214 -13.06 2.96 9.40
C LYS A 214 -12.06 3.86 8.67
N THR A 215 -12.55 5.02 8.23
CA THR A 215 -11.81 6.04 7.47
C THR A 215 -12.06 7.39 8.12
N GLU A 216 -11.11 8.33 8.04
CA GLU A 216 -11.27 9.67 8.64
C GLU A 216 -12.37 10.47 7.94
N LYS A 217 -12.49 10.31 6.61
CA LYS A 217 -13.65 10.82 5.86
C LYS A 217 -14.78 9.79 5.85
N ALA A 218 -16.01 10.25 6.10
CA ALA A 218 -17.18 9.38 6.00
C ALA A 218 -17.34 8.84 4.57
N ARG A 219 -17.67 7.55 4.44
CA ARG A 219 -17.92 6.91 3.12
C ARG A 219 -18.98 7.61 2.29
N ALA A 220 -19.99 8.20 2.92
CA ALA A 220 -21.04 8.95 2.25
C ALA A 220 -20.49 10.20 1.55
N TYR A 221 -19.55 10.90 2.19
CA TYR A 221 -18.86 12.05 1.62
C TYR A 221 -18.07 11.66 0.37
N VAL A 222 -17.29 10.59 0.44
CA VAL A 222 -16.51 10.09 -0.71
C VAL A 222 -17.42 9.67 -1.87
N ARG A 223 -18.58 9.07 -1.58
CA ARG A 223 -19.57 8.72 -2.61
C ARG A 223 -20.19 9.96 -3.25
N ALA A 224 -20.51 10.98 -2.46
CA ALA A 224 -21.03 12.25 -2.97
C ALA A 224 -20.00 12.95 -3.87
N GLU A 225 -18.75 13.06 -3.42
CA GLU A 225 -17.63 13.62 -4.20
C GLU A 225 -17.49 12.89 -5.55
N ARG A 226 -17.56 11.55 -5.55
CA ARG A 226 -17.53 10.74 -6.78
C ARG A 226 -18.72 10.96 -7.71
N ALA A 227 -19.91 11.15 -7.16
CA ALA A 227 -21.11 11.39 -7.96
C ALA A 227 -20.99 12.73 -8.72
N VAL A 228 -20.45 13.76 -8.06
CA VAL A 228 -20.20 15.08 -8.66
C VAL A 228 -19.07 15.03 -9.70
N ASP A 229 -18.04 14.22 -9.45
CA ASP A 229 -16.91 14.07 -10.39
C ASP A 229 -17.21 13.25 -11.65
N GLY A 230 -18.37 12.59 -11.69
CA GLY A 230 -18.81 11.78 -12.83
C GLY A 230 -19.01 12.59 -14.10
N VAL A 231 -18.67 12.01 -15.26
CA VAL A 231 -18.82 12.66 -16.58
C VAL A 231 -20.26 13.14 -16.80
N ALA A 232 -21.25 12.32 -16.45
CA ALA A 232 -22.66 12.68 -16.54
C ALA A 232 -23.02 13.89 -15.66
N ALA A 233 -22.52 13.94 -14.41
CA ALA A 233 -22.77 15.06 -13.51
C ALA A 233 -22.12 16.37 -14.03
N LYS A 234 -20.93 16.28 -14.62
CA LYS A 234 -20.26 17.43 -15.27
C LYS A 234 -21.03 17.92 -16.49
N VAL A 235 -21.57 17.02 -17.31
CA VAL A 235 -22.40 17.37 -18.47
C VAL A 235 -23.70 18.04 -18.02
N ILE A 236 -24.38 17.49 -17.00
CA ILE A 236 -25.59 18.09 -16.42
C ILE A 236 -25.28 19.48 -15.85
N GLY A 237 -24.15 19.64 -15.14
CA GLY A 237 -23.72 20.93 -14.59
C GLY A 237 -23.42 21.98 -15.67
N LEU A 238 -22.80 21.58 -16.79
CA LEU A 238 -22.59 22.46 -17.94
C LEU A 238 -23.90 22.87 -18.61
N ALA A 239 -24.83 21.92 -18.81
CA ALA A 239 -26.13 22.20 -19.38
C ALA A 239 -26.96 23.15 -18.50
N ALA A 240 -26.95 22.94 -17.18
CA ALA A 240 -27.63 23.81 -16.23
C ALA A 240 -27.03 25.23 -16.22
N SER A 241 -25.70 25.34 -16.27
CA SER A 241 -25.00 26.63 -16.38
C SER A 241 -25.36 27.37 -17.68
N ALA A 242 -25.40 26.65 -18.81
CA ALA A 242 -25.79 27.21 -20.10
C ALA A 242 -27.24 27.69 -20.10
N TYR A 243 -28.16 26.90 -19.53
CA TYR A 243 -29.56 27.30 -19.37
C TYR A 243 -29.72 28.55 -18.52
N ALA A 244 -29.00 28.65 -17.40
CA ALA A 244 -29.02 29.83 -16.53
C ALA A 244 -28.55 31.10 -17.25
N ILE A 245 -27.51 31.01 -18.09
CA ILE A 245 -27.03 32.13 -18.91
C ILE A 245 -28.11 32.56 -19.92
N ILE A 246 -28.75 31.60 -20.60
CA ILE A 246 -29.82 31.89 -21.57
C ILE A 246 -31.03 32.54 -20.89
N ASP A 247 -31.45 32.04 -19.73
CA ASP A 247 -32.56 32.61 -18.96
C ASP A 247 -32.26 34.04 -18.49
N LEU A 248 -31.04 34.29 -17.98
CA LEU A 248 -30.59 35.63 -17.59
C LEU A 248 -30.55 36.59 -18.79
N ALA A 249 -30.03 36.16 -19.94
CA ALA A 249 -30.00 36.97 -21.16
C ALA A 249 -31.43 37.29 -21.67
N GLY A 250 -32.33 36.31 -21.63
CA GLY A 250 -33.74 36.50 -21.98
C GLY A 250 -34.43 37.51 -21.06
N LYS A 251 -34.20 37.43 -19.75
CA LYS A 251 -34.73 38.39 -18.77
C LYS A 251 -34.16 39.80 -18.97
N ALA A 252 -32.87 39.93 -19.28
CA ALA A 252 -32.23 41.21 -19.53
C ALA A 252 -32.76 41.89 -20.81
N LEU A 253 -32.96 41.12 -21.89
CA LEU A 253 -33.58 41.62 -23.13
C LEU A 253 -35.00 42.12 -22.89
N LYS A 254 -35.80 41.35 -22.14
CA LYS A 254 -37.18 41.72 -21.80
C LYS A 254 -37.23 42.98 -20.94
N TYR A 255 -36.33 43.09 -19.96
CA TYR A 255 -36.20 44.29 -19.13
C TYR A 255 -35.77 45.53 -19.93
N GLY A 256 -34.89 45.37 -20.91
CA GLY A 256 -34.49 46.45 -21.83
C GLY A 256 -35.66 46.94 -22.70
N GLN A 257 -36.46 46.03 -23.27
CA GLN A 257 -37.66 46.36 -24.04
C GLN A 257 -38.73 47.07 -23.18
N ASP A 258 -38.91 46.64 -21.92
CA ASP A 258 -39.87 47.26 -21.00
C ASP A 258 -39.43 48.65 -20.51
N GLN A 259 -38.12 48.97 -20.59
CA GLN A 259 -37.55 50.29 -20.26
C GLN A 259 -37.60 51.27 -21.44
N GLU A 260 -37.43 50.80 -22.70
CA GLU A 260 -37.58 51.64 -23.90
C GLU A 260 -39.01 52.23 -24.04
N TRP A 261 -40.02 51.58 -23.46
CA TRP A 261 -41.41 52.09 -23.44
C TRP A 261 -41.71 53.10 -22.32
N LYS A 262 -40.70 53.51 -21.52
CA LYS A 262 -40.84 54.43 -20.38
C LYS A 262 -39.98 55.69 -20.48
N LEU A 263 -39.58 56.11 -21.68
CA LEU A 263 -39.02 57.45 -21.88
C LEU A 263 -40.18 58.47 -21.92
N PRO A 264 -40.29 59.39 -20.94
CA PRO A 264 -41.26 60.47 -21.01
C PRO A 264 -40.78 61.48 -22.06
N PHE A 265 -41.64 61.75 -23.05
CA PHE A 265 -41.58 62.99 -23.83
C PHE A 265 -41.91 64.20 -22.96
#